data_AF-F1YTM3-F1
#
_entry.id   AF-F1YTM3-F1
#
_cell.length_a   1.000
_cell.length_b   1.000
_cell.length_c   1.000
_cell.angle_alpha   90.00
_cell.angle_beta   90.00
_cell.angle_gamma   90.00
#
_symmetry.space_group_name_H-M   'P 1'
#
loop_
_entity.id
_entity.type
_entity.pdbx_description
1 polymer ?
#
loop_
_entity_poly.entity_id
_entity_poly.type
_entity_poly.pdbx_seq_one_letter_code
_entity_poly.pdbx_strand_id
1 'polypeptide(L)'
;MTRFIEEHRQTYGVGSICRVLSIAPSAYYATVARQKNPCVRSQKDKELCDDIRRVWNNNFCVYGARKVWHQLRREGVDVARCTVERLMRRMGLKGVIRGKGVRTTRPDPQRPCPQDLVQRQVSCSCPQQTVGFRIFTYVFHLARALFMWPSSLTSLHGLLWVGVSPQRLIPTSYWMPLSRLCARGSLREK
;
A
#
# COMPACT_ATOMS: atom_id res chain seq x y z
N MET A 1 -41.34 11.45 -5.93
CA MET A 1 -42.54 12.17 -5.44
C MET A 1 -42.43 13.67 -5.64
N THR A 2 -41.56 14.42 -4.93
CA THR A 2 -41.45 15.89 -5.10
C THR A 2 -41.19 16.34 -6.55
N ARG A 3 -40.38 15.60 -7.31
CA ARG A 3 -40.11 15.88 -8.73
C ARG A 3 -41.39 15.98 -9.59
N PHE A 4 -42.34 15.07 -9.41
CA PHE A 4 -43.62 15.07 -10.14
C PHE A 4 -44.47 16.30 -9.81
N ILE A 5 -44.46 16.73 -8.54
CA ILE A 5 -45.15 17.95 -8.10
C ILE A 5 -44.50 19.17 -8.74
N GLU A 6 -43.17 19.25 -8.78
CA GLU A 6 -42.44 20.36 -9.42
C GLU A 6 -42.63 20.40 -10.95
N GLU A 7 -42.69 19.26 -11.64
CA GLU A 7 -42.92 19.19 -13.09
C GLU A 7 -44.34 19.65 -13.48
N HIS A 8 -45.35 19.39 -12.63
CA HIS A 8 -46.76 19.65 -12.94
C HIS A 8 -47.40 20.82 -12.16
N ARG A 9 -46.66 21.50 -11.27
CA ARG A 9 -47.15 22.61 -10.44
C ARG A 9 -47.78 23.77 -11.24
N GLN A 10 -47.29 24.04 -12.45
CA GLN A 10 -47.75 25.16 -13.27
C GLN A 10 -49.11 24.88 -13.92
N THR A 11 -49.39 23.61 -14.24
CA THR A 11 -50.61 23.20 -14.94
C THR A 11 -51.79 22.96 -14.01
N TYR A 12 -51.56 22.29 -12.87
CA TYR A 12 -52.64 21.83 -11.98
C TYR A 12 -52.64 22.47 -10.59
N GLY A 13 -51.58 23.20 -10.23
CA GLY A 13 -51.37 23.73 -8.89
C GLY A 13 -50.96 22.66 -7.86
N VAL A 14 -50.12 23.06 -6.90
CA VAL A 14 -49.56 22.16 -5.87
C VAL A 14 -50.66 21.49 -5.04
N GLY A 15 -51.71 22.23 -4.67
CA GLY A 15 -52.81 21.73 -3.83
C GLY A 15 -53.58 20.57 -4.45
N SER A 16 -53.89 20.66 -5.75
CA SER A 16 -54.62 19.62 -6.49
C SER A 16 -53.84 18.31 -6.56
N ILE A 17 -52.54 18.40 -6.90
CA ILE A 17 -51.65 17.24 -6.96
C ILE A 17 -51.46 16.63 -5.56
N CYS A 18 -51.27 17.46 -4.54
CA CYS A 18 -51.17 17.02 -3.14
C CYS A 18 -52.43 16.28 -2.67
N ARG A 19 -53.62 16.73 -3.08
CA ARG A 19 -54.90 16.08 -2.75
C ARG A 19 -55.05 14.69 -3.39
N VAL A 20 -54.62 14.52 -4.64
CA VAL A 20 -54.63 13.20 -5.33
C VAL A 20 -53.58 12.26 -4.74
N LEU A 21 -52.39 12.76 -4.38
CA LEU A 21 -51.32 11.96 -3.77
C LEU A 21 -51.51 11.70 -2.26
N SER A 22 -52.57 12.23 -1.65
CA SER A 22 -52.81 12.17 -0.19
C SER A 22 -51.66 12.72 0.66
N ILE A 23 -51.01 13.79 0.19
CA ILE A 23 -49.89 14.48 0.87
C ILE A 23 -50.37 15.85 1.36
N ALA A 24 -50.04 16.22 2.60
CA ALA A 24 -50.32 17.58 3.09
C ALA A 24 -49.49 18.64 2.33
N PRO A 25 -50.08 19.73 1.80
CA PRO A 25 -49.32 20.79 1.12
C PRO A 25 -48.22 21.42 1.99
N SER A 26 -48.43 21.49 3.30
CA SER A 26 -47.43 21.93 4.28
C SER A 26 -46.17 21.07 4.27
N ALA A 27 -46.30 19.74 4.09
CA ALA A 27 -45.16 18.83 3.98
C ALA A 27 -44.35 19.10 2.71
N TYR A 28 -45.02 19.38 1.57
CA TYR A 28 -44.34 19.81 0.35
C TYR A 28 -43.54 21.08 0.57
N TYR A 29 -44.16 22.18 1.03
CA TYR A 29 -43.47 23.44 1.25
C TYR A 29 -42.35 23.34 2.30
N ALA A 30 -42.53 22.50 3.34
CA ALA A 30 -41.46 22.22 4.31
C ALA A 30 -40.26 21.50 3.68
N THR A 31 -40.47 20.55 2.75
CA THR A 31 -39.36 19.93 2.01
C THR A 31 -38.66 20.93 1.07
N VAL A 32 -39.41 21.78 0.37
CA VAL A 32 -38.85 22.84 -0.49
C VAL A 32 -38.05 23.85 0.34
N ALA A 33 -38.55 24.28 1.49
CA ALA A 33 -37.85 25.19 2.39
C ALA A 33 -36.51 24.60 2.90
N ARG A 34 -36.50 23.32 3.30
CA ARG A 34 -35.28 22.59 3.69
C ARG A 34 -34.27 22.40 2.54
N GLN A 35 -34.74 22.37 1.29
CA GLN A 35 -33.87 22.30 0.11
C GLN A 35 -33.28 23.67 -0.26
N LYS A 36 -34.06 24.75 -0.16
CA LYS A 36 -33.62 26.14 -0.39
C LYS A 36 -32.62 26.61 0.67
N ASN A 37 -32.88 26.29 1.94
CA ASN A 37 -32.03 26.64 3.07
C ASN A 37 -31.39 25.38 3.68
N PRO A 38 -30.40 24.76 3.00
CA PRO A 38 -29.66 23.63 3.56
C PRO A 38 -28.85 24.11 4.77
N CYS A 39 -28.78 23.30 5.83
CA CYS A 39 -27.93 23.61 6.98
C CYS A 39 -26.45 23.70 6.57
N VAL A 40 -25.65 24.48 7.31
CA VAL A 40 -24.20 24.69 7.05
C VAL A 40 -23.45 23.36 6.89
N ARG A 41 -23.81 22.33 7.67
CA ARG A 41 -23.25 20.98 7.54
C ARG A 41 -23.57 20.33 6.18
N SER A 42 -24.77 20.54 5.66
CA SER A 42 -25.20 20.02 4.35
C SER A 42 -24.57 20.78 3.17
N GLN A 43 -24.19 22.06 3.36
CA GLN A 43 -23.39 22.82 2.40
C GLN A 43 -21.96 22.26 2.34
N LYS A 44 -21.27 22.16 3.48
CA LYS A 44 -19.94 21.54 3.58
C LYS A 44 -19.90 20.09 3.10
N ASP A 45 -20.94 19.30 3.38
CA ASP A 45 -21.07 17.93 2.85
C ASP A 45 -21.19 17.89 1.31
N LYS A 46 -21.75 18.92 0.66
CA LYS A 46 -21.82 19.01 -0.82
C LYS A 46 -20.45 19.37 -1.41
N GLU A 47 -19.82 20.43 -0.92
CA GLU A 47 -18.47 20.86 -1.30
C GLU A 47 -17.50 19.66 -1.23
N LEU A 48 -17.50 18.97 -0.09
CA LEU A 48 -16.67 17.78 0.12
C LEU A 48 -17.04 16.59 -0.78
N CYS A 49 -18.31 16.45 -1.21
CA CYS A 49 -18.68 15.44 -2.21
C CYS A 49 -18.03 15.74 -3.57
N ASP A 50 -17.99 17.00 -3.97
CA ASP A 50 -17.44 17.42 -5.26
C ASP A 50 -15.91 17.33 -5.28
N ASP A 51 -15.23 17.65 -4.16
CA ASP A 51 -13.81 17.35 -3.98
C ASP A 51 -13.50 15.84 -4.00
N ILE A 52 -14.31 15.01 -3.32
CA ILE A 52 -14.18 13.55 -3.36
C ILE A 52 -14.33 13.03 -4.80
N ARG A 53 -15.29 13.57 -5.58
CA ARG A 53 -15.48 13.21 -7.00
C ARG A 53 -14.29 13.63 -7.85
N ARG A 54 -13.80 14.86 -7.71
CA ARG A 54 -12.60 15.38 -8.39
C ARG A 54 -11.40 14.45 -8.15
N VAL A 55 -11.09 14.16 -6.89
CA VAL A 55 -10.00 13.27 -6.50
C VAL A 55 -10.19 11.85 -7.05
N TRP A 56 -11.42 11.30 -7.00
CA TRP A 56 -11.69 9.94 -7.47
C TRP A 56 -11.58 9.80 -9.00
N ASN A 57 -12.13 10.77 -9.76
CA ASN A 57 -12.03 10.83 -11.21
C ASN A 57 -10.57 11.01 -11.67
N ASN A 58 -9.82 11.93 -11.05
CA ASN A 58 -8.41 12.17 -11.36
C ASN A 58 -7.52 10.93 -11.11
N ASN A 59 -7.98 9.99 -10.28
CA ASN A 59 -7.27 8.73 -9.97
C ASN A 59 -7.92 7.51 -10.66
N PHE A 60 -8.53 7.70 -11.83
CA PHE A 60 -9.13 6.66 -12.68
C PHE A 60 -10.08 5.72 -11.92
N CYS A 61 -10.83 6.25 -10.96
CA CYS A 61 -11.77 5.49 -10.14
C CYS A 61 -11.13 4.40 -9.24
N VAL A 62 -9.79 4.29 -9.21
CA VAL A 62 -9.05 3.26 -8.47
C VAL A 62 -9.08 3.50 -6.96
N TYR A 63 -9.19 4.75 -6.53
CA TYR A 63 -9.01 5.13 -5.12
C TYR A 63 -10.25 4.79 -4.26
N GLY A 64 -10.05 3.94 -3.25
CA GLY A 64 -11.03 3.74 -2.19
C GLY A 64 -10.93 4.83 -1.11
N ALA A 65 -11.90 4.89 -0.19
CA ALA A 65 -12.05 5.97 0.79
C ALA A 65 -10.78 6.30 1.60
N ARG A 66 -9.98 5.29 1.99
CA ARG A 66 -8.69 5.55 2.68
C ARG A 66 -7.69 6.31 1.79
N LYS A 67 -7.60 6.00 0.49
CA LYS A 67 -6.72 6.70 -0.45
C LYS A 67 -7.22 8.11 -0.76
N VAL A 68 -8.53 8.26 -0.98
CA VAL A 68 -9.17 9.59 -1.16
C VAL A 68 -8.94 10.47 0.07
N TRP A 69 -9.14 9.95 1.28
CA TRP A 69 -8.86 10.67 2.53
C TRP A 69 -7.41 11.14 2.66
N HIS A 70 -6.43 10.27 2.35
CA HIS A 70 -5.02 10.67 2.34
C HIS A 70 -4.70 11.73 1.28
N GLN A 71 -5.38 11.71 0.13
CA GLN A 71 -5.20 12.70 -0.92
C GLN A 71 -5.81 14.06 -0.56
N LEU A 72 -7.03 14.09 -0.03
CA LEU A 72 -7.66 15.30 0.50
C LEU A 72 -6.81 15.96 1.59
N ARG A 73 -6.22 15.15 2.49
CA ARG A 73 -5.32 15.67 3.54
C ARG A 73 -4.01 16.23 3.01
N ARG A 74 -3.51 15.76 1.85
CA ARG A 74 -2.35 16.37 1.15
C ARG A 74 -2.72 17.68 0.48
N GLU A 75 -3.97 17.83 0.06
CA GLU A 75 -4.55 19.05 -0.53
C GLU A 75 -5.00 20.06 0.54
N GLY A 76 -4.70 19.81 1.83
CA GLY A 76 -4.99 20.72 2.95
C GLY A 76 -6.40 20.60 3.55
N VAL A 77 -7.24 19.70 3.02
CA VAL A 77 -8.62 19.50 3.50
C VAL A 77 -8.62 18.55 4.71
N ASP A 78 -8.69 19.11 5.92
CA ASP A 78 -8.80 18.29 7.13
C ASP A 78 -10.24 17.79 7.35
N VAL A 79 -10.43 16.49 7.13
CA VAL A 79 -11.71 15.80 7.28
C VAL A 79 -11.53 14.45 7.94
N ALA A 80 -12.43 14.11 8.84
CA ALA A 80 -12.45 12.80 9.47
C ALA A 80 -12.68 11.70 8.42
N ARG A 81 -11.91 10.60 8.51
CA ARG A 81 -12.00 9.45 7.60
C ARG A 81 -13.42 8.88 7.48
N CYS A 82 -14.17 8.84 8.59
CA CYS A 82 -15.56 8.38 8.61
C CYS A 82 -16.51 9.26 7.79
N THR A 83 -16.23 10.58 7.67
CA THR A 83 -16.97 11.49 6.79
C THR A 83 -16.76 11.11 5.32
N VAL A 84 -15.51 10.90 4.91
CA VAL A 84 -15.18 10.47 3.53
C VAL A 84 -15.82 9.12 3.21
N GLU A 85 -15.75 8.15 4.13
CA GLU A 85 -16.40 6.84 3.96
C GLU A 85 -17.92 6.95 3.85
N ARG A 86 -18.58 7.79 4.67
CA ARG A 86 -20.02 8.05 4.60
C ARG A 86 -20.42 8.69 3.28
N LEU A 87 -19.69 9.71 2.81
CA LEU A 87 -20.02 10.43 1.58
C LEU A 87 -19.78 9.56 0.33
N MET A 88 -18.67 8.80 0.27
CA MET A 88 -18.45 7.84 -0.81
C MET A 88 -19.54 6.77 -0.87
N ARG A 89 -19.97 6.22 0.28
CA ARG A 89 -21.12 5.28 0.33
C ARG A 89 -22.41 5.92 -0.19
N ARG A 90 -22.71 7.16 0.21
CA ARG A 90 -23.89 7.91 -0.26
C ARG A 90 -23.88 8.17 -1.76
N MET A 91 -22.71 8.36 -2.35
CA MET A 91 -22.53 8.57 -3.80
C MET A 91 -22.36 7.27 -4.60
N GLY A 92 -22.31 6.10 -3.94
CA GLY A 92 -22.03 4.81 -4.60
C GLY A 92 -20.58 4.62 -5.05
N LEU A 93 -19.67 5.56 -4.74
CA LEU A 93 -18.27 5.50 -5.16
C LEU A 93 -17.53 4.38 -4.42
N LYS A 94 -16.88 3.51 -5.19
CA LYS A 94 -16.04 2.41 -4.68
C LYS A 94 -14.70 2.46 -5.38
N GLY A 95 -13.63 2.18 -4.63
CA GLY A 95 -12.31 1.98 -5.20
C GLY A 95 -12.14 0.57 -5.74
N VAL A 96 -11.27 0.38 -6.72
CA VAL A 96 -10.94 -0.93 -7.27
C VAL A 96 -10.22 -1.76 -6.21
N ILE A 97 -10.86 -2.86 -5.78
CA ILE A 97 -10.22 -3.88 -4.96
C ILE A 97 -9.43 -4.79 -5.90
N ARG A 98 -8.11 -4.89 -5.70
CA ARG A 98 -7.32 -5.92 -6.40
C ARG A 98 -7.80 -7.28 -5.89
N GLY A 99 -8.31 -8.11 -6.80
CA GLY A 99 -8.70 -9.48 -6.47
C GLY A 99 -7.55 -10.27 -5.87
N LYS A 100 -7.87 -11.35 -5.14
CA LYS A 100 -6.85 -12.31 -4.69
C LYS A 100 -6.06 -12.77 -5.90
N GLY A 101 -4.72 -12.69 -5.84
CA GLY A 101 -3.87 -13.18 -6.92
C GLY A 101 -4.18 -14.65 -7.18
N VAL A 102 -4.55 -14.98 -8.41
CA VAL A 102 -4.78 -16.37 -8.81
C VAL A 102 -3.46 -17.12 -8.63
N ARG A 103 -3.43 -18.14 -7.76
CA ARG A 103 -2.30 -19.07 -7.72
C ARG A 103 -2.41 -19.99 -8.93
N THR A 104 -1.88 -19.54 -10.06
CA THR A 104 -1.82 -20.30 -11.31
C THR A 104 -1.07 -21.63 -11.14
N THR A 105 -0.11 -21.67 -10.21
CA THR A 105 0.72 -22.85 -9.93
C THR A 105 0.45 -23.36 -8.51
N ARG A 106 -0.15 -24.54 -8.41
CA ARG A 106 -0.08 -25.39 -7.22
C ARG A 106 1.14 -26.30 -7.39
N PRO A 107 2.10 -26.32 -6.45
CA PRO A 107 3.23 -27.25 -6.54
C PRO A 107 2.72 -28.69 -6.55
N ASP A 108 3.16 -29.48 -7.52
CA ASP A 108 2.88 -30.90 -7.60
C ASP A 108 3.99 -31.66 -6.83
N PRO A 109 3.66 -32.34 -5.72
CA PRO A 109 4.65 -33.08 -4.92
C PRO A 109 5.18 -34.34 -5.62
N GLN A 110 4.56 -34.81 -6.72
CA GLN A 110 5.06 -35.95 -7.49
C GLN A 110 5.95 -35.54 -8.66
N ARG A 111 6.05 -34.25 -8.97
CA ARG A 111 6.95 -33.76 -10.02
C ARG A 111 8.40 -33.83 -9.51
N PRO A 112 9.33 -34.48 -10.24
CA PRO A 112 10.72 -34.57 -9.80
C PRO A 112 11.31 -33.16 -9.65
N CYS A 113 11.87 -32.91 -8.47
CA CYS A 113 12.60 -31.67 -8.21
C CYS A 113 13.81 -31.60 -9.16
N PRO A 114 14.17 -30.41 -9.69
CA PRO A 114 15.41 -30.24 -10.45
C PRO A 114 16.60 -30.78 -9.65
N GLN A 115 17.48 -31.55 -10.28
CA GLN A 115 18.66 -32.09 -9.61
C GLN A 115 19.51 -30.95 -9.04
N ASP A 116 19.88 -31.05 -7.76
CA ASP A 116 20.79 -30.10 -7.13
C ASP A 116 22.21 -30.32 -7.65
N LEU A 117 22.54 -29.61 -8.73
CA LEU A 117 23.87 -29.62 -9.35
C LEU A 117 24.98 -29.11 -8.40
N VAL A 118 24.62 -28.54 -7.24
CA VAL A 118 25.55 -28.04 -6.23
C VAL A 118 25.81 -29.08 -5.11
N GLN A 119 25.17 -30.27 -5.18
CA GLN A 119 25.37 -31.41 -4.26
C GLN A 119 25.38 -31.00 -2.76
N ARG A 120 24.41 -30.18 -2.34
CA ARG A 120 24.43 -29.59 -1.00
C ARG A 120 24.16 -30.65 0.07
N GLN A 121 25.18 -31.00 0.84
CA GLN A 121 25.03 -31.82 2.04
C GLN A 121 24.35 -31.02 3.15
N VAL A 122 23.02 -31.15 3.26
CA VAL A 122 22.21 -30.54 4.34
C VAL A 122 22.03 -31.49 5.53
N SER A 123 22.45 -32.75 5.40
CA SER A 123 22.40 -33.77 6.45
C SER A 123 23.50 -33.57 7.49
N CYS A 124 23.13 -33.01 8.64
CA CYS A 124 24.02 -32.86 9.80
C CYS A 124 23.69 -33.95 10.83
N SER A 125 24.67 -34.81 11.14
CA SER A 125 24.51 -35.94 12.08
C SER A 125 24.62 -35.54 13.56
N CYS A 126 24.94 -34.29 13.87
CA CYS A 126 25.01 -33.76 15.24
C CYS A 126 24.39 -32.34 15.28
N PRO A 127 23.47 -32.04 16.22
CA PRO A 127 22.68 -30.80 16.22
C PRO A 127 23.47 -29.52 16.54
N GLN A 128 24.77 -29.62 16.83
CA GLN A 128 25.66 -28.48 17.09
C GLN A 128 26.33 -27.92 15.81
N GLN A 129 26.20 -28.59 14.66
CA GLN A 129 26.75 -28.14 13.37
C GLN A 129 25.65 -27.68 12.42
N THR A 130 24.93 -26.62 12.79
CA THR A 130 23.87 -26.05 11.92
C THR A 130 24.48 -25.28 10.76
N VAL A 131 24.41 -25.84 9.54
CA VAL A 131 24.82 -25.13 8.31
C VAL A 131 23.83 -24.01 8.02
N GLY A 132 24.20 -22.77 8.36
CA GLY A 132 23.33 -21.60 8.22
C GLY A 132 23.13 -21.16 6.77
N PHE A 133 21.91 -21.29 6.25
CA PHE A 133 21.53 -20.69 4.97
C PHE A 133 21.35 -19.17 5.11
N ARG A 134 22.22 -18.39 4.45
CA ARG A 134 22.11 -16.93 4.40
C ARG A 134 21.28 -16.49 3.20
N ILE A 135 20.11 -15.91 3.47
CA ILE A 135 19.26 -15.31 2.43
C ILE A 135 19.77 -13.89 2.12
N PHE A 136 20.06 -13.61 0.85
CA PHE A 136 20.39 -12.26 0.37
C PHE A 136 19.14 -11.59 -0.20
N THR A 137 18.56 -10.66 0.54
CA THR A 137 17.43 -9.83 0.09
C THR A 137 17.96 -8.57 -0.59
N TYR A 138 17.88 -8.49 -1.92
CA TYR A 138 18.21 -7.26 -2.64
C TYR A 138 17.11 -6.21 -2.46
N VAL A 139 17.44 -5.10 -1.80
CA VAL A 139 16.57 -3.92 -1.69
C VAL A 139 17.00 -2.91 -2.77
N PHE A 140 16.17 -2.74 -3.81
CA PHE A 140 16.40 -1.75 -4.85
C PHE A 140 16.03 -0.34 -4.35
N HIS A 141 17.01 0.40 -3.84
CA HIS A 141 16.86 1.83 -3.56
C HIS A 141 17.13 2.65 -4.83
N LEU A 142 16.07 3.23 -5.42
CA LEU A 142 16.17 4.26 -6.47
C LEU A 142 16.55 5.64 -5.90
N ALA A 143 17.53 5.69 -5.00
CA ALA A 143 18.05 6.92 -4.40
C ALA A 143 19.55 6.81 -4.15
N ARG A 144 20.31 7.77 -4.68
CA ARG A 144 21.77 7.72 -4.77
C ARG A 144 22.46 8.15 -3.46
N ALA A 145 22.51 7.27 -2.47
CA ALA A 145 23.38 7.42 -1.29
C ALA A 145 23.73 6.04 -0.68
N LEU A 146 25.02 5.68 -0.67
CA LEU A 146 25.53 4.50 0.02
C LEU A 146 25.66 4.80 1.52
N PHE A 147 24.69 4.34 2.31
CA PHE A 147 24.84 4.21 3.76
C PHE A 147 24.84 2.72 4.12
N MET A 148 26.04 2.16 4.33
CA MET A 148 26.20 0.79 4.81
C MET A 148 26.07 0.79 6.34
N TRP A 149 24.89 0.44 6.85
CA TRP A 149 24.67 0.24 8.27
C TRP A 149 25.13 -1.18 8.67
N PRO A 150 26.12 -1.35 9.57
CA PRO A 150 26.43 -2.66 10.11
C PRO A 150 25.28 -3.10 11.03
N SER A 151 24.54 -4.12 10.63
CA SER A 151 23.45 -4.66 11.45
C SER A 151 23.99 -5.20 12.77
N SER A 152 23.34 -4.81 13.87
CA SER A 152 23.61 -5.29 15.23
C SER A 152 23.49 -6.82 15.33
N LEU A 153 24.55 -7.47 15.81
CA LEU A 153 24.50 -8.84 16.34
C LEU A 153 24.21 -8.75 17.85
N THR A 154 22.94 -8.88 18.22
CA THR A 154 22.56 -9.21 19.60
C THR A 154 22.62 -10.73 19.78
N SER A 155 23.63 -11.22 20.50
CA SER A 155 23.57 -12.50 21.17
C SER A 155 23.78 -12.28 22.66
N LEU A 156 22.91 -12.88 23.47
CA LEU A 156 22.99 -12.84 24.92
C LEU A 156 24.15 -13.74 25.39
N HIS A 157 25.22 -13.14 25.91
CA HIS A 157 25.95 -13.58 27.12
C HIS A 157 27.18 -12.69 27.36
N GLY A 158 27.38 -12.23 28.60
CA GLY A 158 28.63 -11.61 29.06
C GLY A 158 28.77 -10.11 28.78
N LEU A 159 28.73 -9.30 29.84
CA LEU A 159 29.15 -7.90 29.83
C LEU A 159 30.68 -7.82 29.68
N LEU A 160 31.18 -7.53 28.48
CA LEU A 160 32.53 -6.98 28.31
C LEU A 160 32.57 -5.97 27.15
N TRP A 161 32.51 -4.69 27.49
CA TRP A 161 32.76 -3.61 26.55
C TRP A 161 34.26 -3.49 26.27
N VAL A 162 34.71 -4.05 25.14
CA VAL A 162 36.02 -3.71 24.57
C VAL A 162 35.83 -2.52 23.65
N GLY A 163 36.37 -1.37 24.03
CA GLY A 163 36.17 -0.11 23.33
C GLY A 163 36.72 -0.12 21.90
N VAL A 164 35.95 0.44 20.96
CA VAL A 164 36.38 0.58 19.55
C VAL A 164 37.06 1.93 19.36
N SER A 165 38.39 1.94 19.30
CA SER A 165 39.14 3.11 18.85
C SER A 165 38.96 3.31 17.33
N PRO A 166 38.59 4.50 16.85
CA PRO A 166 38.40 4.75 15.42
C PRO A 166 39.77 4.90 14.72
N GLN A 167 40.30 3.81 14.17
CA GLN A 167 41.48 3.91 13.31
C GLN A 167 41.11 4.48 11.94
N ARG A 168 41.79 5.58 11.57
CA ARG A 168 41.70 6.20 10.25
C ARG A 168 42.34 5.28 9.20
N LEU A 169 41.67 5.19 8.05
CA LEU A 169 42.25 5.09 6.70
C LEU A 169 43.52 4.21 6.56
N ILE A 170 43.33 2.95 6.15
CA ILE A 170 44.42 2.12 5.61
C ILE A 170 44.68 2.58 4.15
N PRO A 171 45.92 2.93 3.75
CA PRO A 171 46.23 3.40 2.39
C PRO A 171 46.15 2.31 1.32
N THR A 172 45.92 2.74 0.07
CA THR A 172 45.84 1.92 -1.14
C THR A 172 47.21 1.45 -1.65
N SER A 173 48.02 0.78 -0.82
CA SER A 173 49.34 0.25 -1.19
C SER A 173 49.38 -1.27 -1.44
N TYR A 174 48.34 -2.01 -1.06
CA TYR A 174 48.19 -3.44 -1.38
C TYR A 174 47.46 -3.69 -2.71
N TRP A 175 48.04 -3.19 -3.81
CA TRP A 175 47.66 -3.52 -5.18
C TRP A 175 48.91 -3.71 -6.05
N MET A 176 49.40 -4.95 -6.17
CA MET A 176 50.25 -5.40 -7.28
C MET A 176 50.01 -6.88 -7.60
N PRO A 177 50.26 -7.33 -8.85
CA PRO A 177 49.48 -8.41 -9.46
C PRO A 177 50.09 -9.81 -9.35
N LEU A 178 49.24 -10.84 -9.45
CA LEU A 178 49.69 -12.21 -9.72
C LEU A 178 50.38 -12.30 -11.10
N SER A 179 51.70 -12.50 -11.12
CA SER A 179 52.33 -13.37 -12.11
C SER A 179 53.75 -13.77 -11.69
N ARG A 180 54.15 -15.01 -12.04
CA ARG A 180 55.51 -15.58 -11.98
C ARG A 180 56.06 -15.93 -10.58
N LEU A 181 55.86 -17.19 -10.18
CA LEU A 181 57.00 -18.03 -9.81
C LEU A 181 56.75 -19.50 -10.15
N CYS A 182 57.65 -20.00 -11.00
CA CYS A 182 57.90 -21.36 -11.46
C CYS A 182 57.82 -22.41 -10.33
N ALA A 183 57.28 -23.61 -10.52
CA ALA A 183 57.61 -24.64 -11.52
C ALA A 183 58.98 -25.33 -11.32
N ARG A 184 58.96 -26.46 -10.59
CA ARG A 184 59.83 -27.67 -10.63
C ARG A 184 59.57 -28.50 -9.34
N GLY A 185 59.41 -29.83 -9.34
CA GLY A 185 59.17 -30.76 -10.44
C GLY A 185 59.27 -32.24 -10.01
N SER A 186 58.70 -33.15 -10.81
CA SER A 186 59.04 -34.61 -10.94
C SER A 186 58.79 -35.51 -9.70
N LEU A 187 58.63 -36.84 -9.71
CA LEU A 187 58.65 -38.01 -10.65
C LEU A 187 57.52 -38.99 -10.16
N ARG A 188 57.08 -40.10 -10.79
CA ARG A 188 57.10 -40.69 -12.17
C ARG A 188 56.15 -41.92 -12.11
N GLU A 189 55.63 -42.40 -13.24
CA GLU A 189 54.84 -43.65 -13.34
C GLU A 189 55.61 -44.93 -12.95
N LYS A 190 54.88 -45.87 -12.35
CA LYS A 190 54.93 -47.32 -12.64
C LYS A 190 53.55 -47.93 -12.41
#